data_AF-A0A9X3I9A5-F1
#
_entry.id   AF-A0A9X3I9A5-F1
#
_cell.length_a   1.000
_cell.length_b   1.000
_cell.length_c   1.000
_cell.angle_alpha   90.00
_cell.angle_beta   90.00
_cell.angle_gamma   90.00
#
_symmetry.space_group_name_H-M   'P 1'
#
loop_
_entity.id
_entity.type
_entity.pdbx_description
1 polymer ?
#
loop_
_entity_poly.entity_id
_entity_poly.type
_entity_poly.pdbx_seq_one_letter_code
_entity_poly.pdbx_strand_id
1 'polypeptide(L)'
;MQLSILSFQEDHPFVLTDLRFYIAEAAHYIMALNFQQEFELLYIDLTAKPDQKPGIVGLKLIRDAKKTMHPKIYDHLALINISSVCAATINAHGKDKVHQDKSKYPAQAELMVIEGCMDDYEAFKKHLLPVSRQFLLRPIHTEWNTILTAFDFFLMDGVWEAVSFVGEMLAKHKNDGGVSHAQLFDQLCKQDFYAMLCASMENFLNQRYPLSKETLKLDF
;
A
#
# COMPACT_ATOMS: atom_id res chain seq x y z
N MET A 1 20.29 -30.92 47.05
CA MET A 1 20.71 -31.12 45.64
C MET A 1 19.62 -30.50 44.78
N GLN A 2 19.92 -29.37 44.11
CA GLN A 2 19.06 -28.72 43.12
C GLN A 2 18.86 -29.63 41.91
N LEU A 3 17.66 -29.67 41.33
CA LEU A 3 17.48 -29.93 39.90
C LEU A 3 16.42 -28.97 39.35
N SER A 4 16.94 -28.03 38.56
CA SER A 4 16.23 -27.18 37.63
C SER A 4 15.45 -28.02 36.61
N ILE A 5 14.18 -27.73 36.41
CA ILE A 5 13.45 -28.15 35.20
C ILE A 5 13.29 -26.90 34.35
N LEU A 6 14.17 -26.80 33.36
CA LEU A 6 14.05 -25.89 32.24
C LEU A 6 12.69 -26.11 31.57
N SER A 7 11.79 -25.13 31.67
CA SER A 7 10.66 -25.04 30.76
C SER A 7 11.21 -24.59 29.41
N PHE A 8 11.30 -25.50 28.46
CA PHE A 8 11.37 -25.12 27.06
C PHE A 8 10.09 -24.35 26.73
N GLN A 9 10.20 -23.04 26.48
CA GLN A 9 9.16 -22.32 25.77
C GLN A 9 9.10 -22.95 24.38
N GLU A 10 8.01 -23.65 24.10
CA GLU A 10 7.66 -24.03 22.74
C GLU A 10 7.58 -22.73 21.92
N ASP A 11 8.44 -22.62 20.91
CA ASP A 11 8.34 -21.59 19.90
C ASP A 11 6.96 -21.71 19.25
N HIS A 12 6.05 -20.81 19.65
CA HIS A 12 4.78 -20.66 18.97
C HIS A 12 5.08 -20.36 17.51
N PRO A 13 4.57 -21.16 16.54
CA PRO A 13 4.77 -20.89 15.14
C PRO A 13 4.23 -19.49 14.83
N PHE A 14 5.12 -18.60 14.36
CA PHE A 14 4.80 -17.24 13.93
C PHE A 14 3.64 -17.30 12.92
N VAL A 15 2.43 -16.96 13.38
CA VAL A 15 1.22 -17.14 12.59
C VAL A 15 1.15 -16.04 11.53
N LEU A 16 1.17 -16.43 10.25
CA LEU A 16 1.02 -15.61 9.04
C LEU A 16 -0.17 -14.62 9.04
N THR A 17 -1.12 -14.75 9.97
CA THR A 17 -2.24 -13.81 10.14
C THR A 17 -1.84 -12.46 10.76
N ASP A 18 -0.72 -12.38 11.48
CA ASP A 18 -0.24 -11.17 12.19
C ASP A 18 0.43 -10.15 11.24
N LEU A 19 0.90 -10.60 10.06
CA LEU A 19 1.60 -9.73 9.11
C LEU A 19 0.69 -8.85 8.25
N ARG A 20 -0.60 -9.19 8.12
CA ARG A 20 -1.49 -8.56 7.12
C ARG A 20 -1.59 -7.04 7.29
N PHE A 21 -1.68 -6.55 8.52
CA PHE A 21 -1.73 -5.12 8.79
C PHE A 21 -0.40 -4.43 8.51
N TYR A 22 0.73 -5.09 8.82
CA TYR A 22 2.05 -4.56 8.49
C TYR A 22 2.30 -4.53 6.98
N ILE A 23 1.83 -5.54 6.24
CA ILE A 23 1.91 -5.58 4.77
C ILE A 23 1.05 -4.48 4.14
N ALA A 24 -0.15 -4.23 4.67
CA ALA A 24 -1.00 -3.14 4.20
C ALA A 24 -0.32 -1.77 4.40
N GLU A 25 0.22 -1.50 5.60
CA GLU A 25 0.92 -0.24 5.86
C GLU A 25 2.25 -0.12 5.11
N ALA A 26 2.95 -1.24 4.89
CA ALA A 26 4.12 -1.28 4.03
C ALA A 26 3.75 -0.88 2.59
N ALA A 27 2.63 -1.38 2.07
CA ALA A 27 2.16 -1.02 0.73
C ALA A 27 1.76 0.46 0.64
N HIS A 28 1.08 1.01 1.66
CA HIS A 28 0.84 2.45 1.76
C HIS A 28 2.14 3.25 1.68
N TYR A 29 3.16 2.85 2.46
CA TYR A 29 4.45 3.53 2.52
C TYR A 29 5.20 3.45 1.18
N ILE A 30 5.31 2.26 0.58
CA ILE A 30 6.01 2.05 -0.69
C ILE A 30 5.31 2.84 -1.82
N MET A 31 3.97 2.85 -1.87
CA MET A 31 3.25 3.69 -2.82
C MET A 31 3.51 5.18 -2.57
N ALA A 32 3.49 5.62 -1.31
CA ALA A 32 3.66 7.02 -0.94
C ALA A 32 5.08 7.57 -1.25
N LEU A 33 6.11 6.72 -1.32
CA LEU A 33 7.45 7.10 -1.77
C LEU A 33 7.44 7.72 -3.18
N ASN A 34 6.50 7.34 -4.05
CA ASN A 34 6.36 7.93 -5.39
C ASN A 34 5.97 9.43 -5.35
N PHE A 35 5.47 9.92 -4.21
CA PHE A 35 4.81 11.22 -4.10
C PHE A 35 5.49 12.17 -3.10
N GLN A 36 6.78 11.96 -2.81
CA GLN A 36 7.55 12.77 -1.85
C GLN A 36 7.68 14.26 -2.22
N GLN A 37 7.45 14.63 -3.48
CA GLN A 37 7.38 16.04 -3.87
C GLN A 37 6.12 16.74 -3.32
N GLU A 38 5.07 15.97 -2.98
CA GLU A 38 3.80 16.48 -2.50
C GLU A 38 3.48 16.15 -1.05
N PHE A 39 3.97 15.02 -0.55
CA PHE A 39 3.77 14.59 0.83
C PHE A 39 5.11 14.42 1.55
N GLU A 40 5.22 15.01 2.72
CA GLU A 40 6.28 14.70 3.67
C GLU A 40 5.87 13.45 4.46
N LEU A 41 6.66 12.39 4.34
CA LEU A 41 6.46 11.13 5.05
C LEU A 41 7.10 11.21 6.43
N LEU A 42 6.35 10.96 7.49
CA LEU A 42 6.82 11.15 8.87
C LEU A 42 7.21 9.82 9.52
N TYR A 43 6.24 8.94 9.72
CA TYR A 43 6.41 7.65 10.38
C TYR A 43 5.22 6.73 10.11
N ILE A 44 5.37 5.44 10.43
CA ILE A 44 4.25 4.50 10.49
C ILE A 44 3.93 4.27 11.97
N ASP A 45 2.70 4.58 12.36
CA ASP A 45 2.21 4.39 13.72
C ASP A 45 1.76 2.93 13.90
N LEU A 46 2.42 2.22 14.81
CA LEU A 46 2.18 0.80 15.06
C LEU A 46 1.20 0.58 16.21
N THR A 47 0.65 1.64 16.80
CA THR A 47 -0.40 1.50 17.80
C THR A 47 -1.65 0.88 17.18
N ALA A 48 -2.30 -0.02 17.93
CA ALA A 48 -3.57 -0.60 17.51
C ALA A 48 -4.62 0.50 17.34
N LYS A 49 -5.50 0.36 16.34
CA LYS A 49 -6.62 1.29 16.16
C LYS A 49 -7.53 1.29 17.42
N PRO A 50 -8.10 2.45 17.80
CA PRO A 50 -9.03 2.53 18.91
C PRO A 50 -10.33 1.76 18.64
N ASP A 51 -11.16 1.61 19.68
CA ASP A 51 -12.53 1.06 19.58
C ASP A 51 -12.63 -0.38 19.05
N GLN A 52 -11.62 -1.21 19.34
CA GLN A 52 -11.55 -2.61 18.91
C GLN A 52 -11.58 -2.80 17.38
N LYS A 53 -11.29 -1.74 16.61
CA LYS A 53 -11.12 -1.88 15.16
C LYS A 53 -9.86 -2.69 14.87
N PRO A 54 -9.93 -3.69 13.95
CA PRO A 54 -8.75 -4.43 13.55
C PRO A 54 -7.74 -3.52 12.83
N GLY A 55 -6.46 -3.70 13.12
CA GLY A 55 -5.35 -3.02 12.47
C GLY A 55 -4.60 -2.01 13.33
N ILE A 56 -3.66 -1.32 12.70
CA ILE A 56 -2.81 -0.29 13.31
C ILE A 56 -3.15 1.09 12.77
N VAL A 57 -2.74 2.14 13.48
CA VAL A 57 -3.02 3.54 13.09
C VAL A 57 -2.39 3.90 11.75
N GLY A 58 -1.23 3.33 11.43
CA GLY A 58 -0.70 3.30 10.07
C GLY A 58 0.10 4.53 9.66
N LEU A 59 0.32 4.65 8.36
CA LEU A 59 1.16 5.68 7.75
C LEU A 59 0.73 7.10 8.12
N LYS A 60 1.68 7.90 8.63
CA LYS A 60 1.54 9.34 8.85
C LYS A 60 2.34 10.10 7.80
N LEU A 61 1.61 10.89 7.02
CA LEU A 61 2.15 11.83 6.05
C LEU A 61 1.46 13.18 6.21
N ILE A 62 2.16 14.25 5.85
CA ILE A 62 1.62 15.60 5.84
C ILE A 62 1.82 16.24 4.47
N ARG A 63 0.96 17.20 4.16
CA ARG A 63 1.06 18.04 2.98
C ARG A 63 0.98 19.49 3.42
N ASP A 64 1.72 20.36 2.74
CA ASP A 64 1.57 21.80 2.92
C ASP A 64 0.12 22.22 2.62
N ALA A 65 -0.58 22.67 3.67
CA ALA A 65 -1.97 23.11 3.59
C ALA A 65 -2.16 24.35 2.70
N LYS A 66 -1.09 25.10 2.41
CA LYS A 66 -1.15 26.27 1.52
C LYS A 66 -1.23 25.89 0.05
N LYS A 67 -0.78 24.70 -0.34
CA LYS A 67 -0.85 24.24 -1.73
C LYS A 67 -2.31 23.90 -2.09
N THR A 68 -2.81 24.38 -3.23
CA THR A 68 -4.17 24.07 -3.72
C THR A 68 -4.35 22.57 -4.03
N MET A 69 -5.52 22.01 -3.74
CA MET A 69 -5.85 20.63 -4.10
C MET A 69 -6.12 20.52 -5.61
N HIS A 70 -5.20 19.87 -6.32
CA HIS A 70 -5.30 19.54 -7.74
C HIS A 70 -5.79 18.07 -7.90
N PRO A 71 -6.53 17.72 -8.97
CA PRO A 71 -6.91 16.33 -9.28
C PRO A 71 -5.76 15.32 -9.16
N LYS A 72 -4.53 15.71 -9.54
CA LYS A 72 -3.32 14.90 -9.35
C LYS A 72 -3.08 14.49 -7.89
N ILE A 73 -3.31 15.38 -6.93
CA ILE A 73 -3.11 15.09 -5.50
C ILE A 73 -4.18 14.12 -4.99
N TYR A 74 -5.42 14.28 -5.45
CA TYR A 74 -6.49 13.34 -5.17
C TYR A 74 -6.18 11.94 -5.73
N ASP A 75 -5.58 11.87 -6.92
CA ASP A 75 -5.11 10.62 -7.51
C ASP A 75 -3.99 9.96 -6.69
N HIS A 76 -3.00 10.73 -6.21
CA HIS A 76 -1.97 10.21 -5.31
C HIS A 76 -2.57 9.60 -4.03
N LEU A 77 -3.51 10.32 -3.38
CA LEU A 77 -4.17 9.83 -2.18
C LEU A 77 -5.04 8.59 -2.44
N ALA A 78 -5.68 8.53 -3.61
CA ALA A 78 -6.42 7.35 -4.04
C ALA A 78 -5.49 6.14 -4.22
N LEU A 79 -4.35 6.32 -4.90
CA LEU A 79 -3.34 5.28 -5.10
C LEU A 79 -2.76 4.78 -3.77
N ILE A 80 -2.46 5.68 -2.83
CA ILE A 80 -2.04 5.29 -1.47
C ILE A 80 -3.14 4.44 -0.82
N ASN A 81 -4.36 4.93 -0.74
CA ASN A 81 -5.44 4.23 -0.03
C ASN A 81 -5.79 2.86 -0.64
N ILE A 82 -5.78 2.71 -1.97
CA ILE A 82 -6.11 1.41 -2.58
C ILE A 82 -4.99 0.37 -2.41
N SER A 83 -3.80 0.79 -1.97
CA SER A 83 -2.66 -0.08 -1.82
C SER A 83 -2.86 -1.16 -0.77
N SER A 84 -3.64 -0.92 0.30
CA SER A 84 -3.95 -1.96 1.28
C SER A 84 -4.75 -3.12 0.69
N VAL A 85 -5.77 -2.83 -0.15
CA VAL A 85 -6.56 -3.84 -0.87
C VAL A 85 -5.66 -4.62 -1.85
N CYS A 86 -4.81 -3.92 -2.60
CA CYS A 86 -3.88 -4.56 -3.54
C CYS A 86 -2.92 -5.52 -2.81
N ALA A 87 -2.34 -5.07 -1.71
CA ALA A 87 -1.40 -5.85 -0.93
C ALA A 87 -2.07 -7.02 -0.20
N ALA A 88 -3.27 -6.83 0.36
CA ALA A 88 -4.05 -7.92 0.95
C ALA A 88 -4.38 -9.00 -0.08
N THR A 89 -4.73 -8.59 -1.30
CA THR A 89 -5.04 -9.50 -2.42
C THR A 89 -3.81 -10.27 -2.87
N ILE A 90 -2.67 -9.60 -3.09
CA ILE A 90 -1.41 -10.27 -3.45
C ILE A 90 -0.93 -11.20 -2.34
N ASN A 91 -1.03 -10.78 -1.07
CA ASN A 91 -0.64 -11.62 0.06
C ASN A 91 -1.53 -12.87 0.21
N ALA A 92 -2.82 -12.78 -0.10
CA ALA A 92 -3.75 -13.91 -0.02
C ALA A 92 -3.65 -14.88 -1.20
N HIS A 93 -3.32 -14.39 -2.40
CA HIS A 93 -3.42 -15.18 -3.63
C HIS A 93 -2.07 -15.42 -4.34
N GLY A 94 -1.04 -14.66 -3.98
CA GLY A 94 0.27 -14.69 -4.62
C GLY A 94 0.36 -13.79 -5.87
N LYS A 95 1.58 -13.29 -6.14
CA LYS A 95 1.92 -12.40 -7.26
C LYS A 95 1.47 -12.97 -8.61
N ASP A 96 1.78 -14.23 -8.89
CA ASP A 96 1.53 -14.87 -10.18
C ASP A 96 0.04 -14.99 -10.49
N LYS A 97 -0.76 -15.40 -9.50
CA LYS A 97 -2.20 -15.52 -9.65
C LYS A 97 -2.85 -14.16 -9.90
N VAL A 98 -2.48 -13.15 -9.10
CA VAL A 98 -2.98 -11.79 -9.29
C VAL A 98 -2.57 -11.23 -10.66
N HIS A 99 -1.35 -11.49 -11.11
CA HIS A 99 -0.91 -11.05 -12.44
C HIS A 99 -1.74 -11.65 -13.58
N GLN A 100 -2.10 -12.93 -13.49
CA GLN A 100 -2.95 -13.61 -14.48
C GLN A 100 -4.40 -13.13 -14.41
N ASP A 101 -4.92 -12.91 -13.20
CA ASP A 101 -6.34 -12.67 -12.97
C ASP A 101 -6.73 -11.18 -12.99
N LYS A 102 -5.78 -10.24 -12.84
CA LYS A 102 -6.12 -8.81 -12.73
C LYS A 102 -6.91 -8.24 -13.91
N SER A 103 -6.70 -8.78 -15.11
CA SER A 103 -7.45 -8.38 -16.32
C SER A 103 -8.92 -8.78 -16.29
N LYS A 104 -9.32 -9.68 -15.38
CA LYS A 104 -10.71 -10.11 -15.17
C LYS A 104 -11.46 -9.15 -14.25
N TYR A 105 -10.78 -8.24 -13.55
CA TYR A 105 -11.42 -7.11 -12.91
C TYR A 105 -11.90 -6.13 -13.99
N PRO A 106 -13.14 -5.61 -13.91
CA PRO A 106 -14.06 -5.56 -12.78
C PRO A 106 -15.05 -6.73 -12.67
N ALA A 107 -15.09 -7.60 -13.67
CA ALA A 107 -16.12 -8.63 -13.79
C ALA A 107 -16.07 -9.67 -12.66
N GLN A 108 -14.92 -9.81 -12.00
CA GLN A 108 -14.71 -10.70 -10.85
C GLN A 108 -14.18 -9.94 -9.63
N ALA A 109 -14.86 -8.86 -9.24
CA ALA A 109 -14.47 -8.01 -8.10
C ALA A 109 -14.33 -8.78 -6.77
N GLU A 110 -15.00 -9.93 -6.64
CA GLU A 110 -14.90 -10.85 -5.50
C GLU A 110 -13.51 -11.46 -5.31
N LEU A 111 -12.62 -11.40 -6.31
CA LEU A 111 -11.23 -11.84 -6.16
C LEU A 111 -10.36 -10.81 -5.40
N MET A 112 -10.86 -9.60 -5.14
CA MET A 112 -10.16 -8.62 -4.30
C MET A 112 -10.45 -8.86 -2.81
N VAL A 113 -9.39 -8.83 -2.00
CA VAL A 113 -9.49 -8.94 -0.54
C VAL A 113 -9.70 -7.55 0.06
N ILE A 114 -10.94 -7.26 0.45
CA ILE A 114 -11.34 -5.98 1.06
C ILE A 114 -11.49 -6.08 2.59
N GLU A 115 -11.59 -7.30 3.12
CA GLU A 115 -11.69 -7.53 4.57
C GLU A 115 -10.46 -6.96 5.30
N GLY A 116 -10.69 -6.07 6.28
CA GLY A 116 -9.62 -5.36 6.99
C GLY A 116 -9.12 -4.08 6.31
N CYS A 117 -9.55 -3.78 5.08
CA CYS A 117 -9.13 -2.63 4.28
C CYS A 117 -10.29 -1.67 3.89
N MET A 118 -11.49 -1.88 4.45
CA MET A 118 -12.69 -1.14 4.04
C MET A 118 -12.60 0.38 4.25
N ASP A 119 -12.01 0.82 5.36
CA ASP A 119 -11.82 2.27 5.63
C ASP A 119 -10.98 2.91 4.51
N ASP A 120 -9.92 2.24 4.06
CA ASP A 120 -9.06 2.72 2.97
C ASP A 120 -9.79 2.67 1.63
N TYR A 121 -10.55 1.61 1.37
CA TYR A 121 -11.34 1.47 0.14
C TYR A 121 -12.40 2.58 -0.01
N GLU A 122 -13.07 2.95 1.08
CA GLU A 122 -14.02 4.07 1.07
C GLU A 122 -13.32 5.42 0.93
N ALA A 123 -12.17 5.61 1.57
CA ALA A 123 -11.36 6.81 1.39
C ALA A 123 -10.82 6.93 -0.05
N PHE A 124 -10.43 5.81 -0.67
CA PHE A 124 -10.06 5.71 -2.08
C PHE A 124 -11.16 6.22 -3.00
N LYS A 125 -12.40 5.72 -2.87
CA LYS A 125 -13.55 6.19 -3.67
C LYS A 125 -13.79 7.68 -3.51
N LYS A 126 -13.73 8.18 -2.27
CA LYS A 126 -13.88 9.61 -1.96
C LYS A 126 -12.82 10.45 -2.65
N HIS A 127 -11.57 10.00 -2.67
CA HIS A 127 -10.47 10.69 -3.34
C HIS A 127 -10.55 10.61 -4.87
N LEU A 128 -11.10 9.56 -5.47
CA LEU A 128 -11.25 9.49 -6.92
C LEU A 128 -12.39 10.32 -7.50
N LEU A 129 -13.38 10.70 -6.69
CA LEU A 129 -14.52 11.46 -7.19
C LEU A 129 -14.13 12.80 -7.84
N PRO A 130 -13.27 13.64 -7.24
CA PRO A 130 -12.73 14.84 -7.90
C PRO A 130 -11.98 14.56 -9.20
N VAL A 131 -11.20 13.46 -9.26
CA VAL A 131 -10.46 13.06 -10.46
C VAL A 131 -11.42 12.75 -11.60
N SER A 132 -12.40 11.89 -11.34
CA SER A 132 -13.41 11.49 -12.34
C SER A 132 -14.19 12.68 -12.87
N ARG A 133 -14.55 13.63 -11.99
CA ARG A 133 -15.27 14.85 -12.36
C ARG A 133 -14.45 15.78 -13.24
N GLN A 134 -13.16 15.97 -12.93
CA GLN A 134 -12.27 16.83 -13.72
C GLN A 134 -12.18 16.35 -15.18
N PHE A 135 -12.05 15.03 -15.39
CA PHE A 135 -11.85 14.45 -16.72
C PHE A 135 -13.15 14.00 -17.40
N LEU A 136 -14.31 14.26 -16.77
CA LEU A 136 -15.64 13.89 -17.25
C LEU A 136 -15.74 12.38 -17.55
N LEU A 137 -15.20 11.57 -16.65
CA LEU A 137 -15.22 10.10 -16.70
C LEU A 137 -16.26 9.53 -15.73
N ARG A 138 -16.80 8.36 -16.07
CA ARG A 138 -17.65 7.61 -15.14
C ARG A 138 -16.79 7.17 -13.95
N PRO A 139 -17.21 7.40 -12.68
CA PRO A 139 -16.42 7.06 -11.51
C PRO A 139 -15.89 5.62 -11.53
N ILE A 140 -16.76 4.67 -11.90
CA ILE A 140 -16.41 3.25 -11.99
C ILE A 140 -15.25 2.96 -12.98
N HIS A 141 -15.11 3.71 -14.07
CA HIS A 141 -13.99 3.52 -15.00
C HIS A 141 -12.68 4.02 -14.38
N THR A 142 -12.69 5.20 -13.75
CA THR A 142 -11.53 5.74 -13.06
C THR A 142 -11.12 4.85 -11.88
N GLU A 143 -12.09 4.33 -11.13
CA GLU A 143 -11.88 3.41 -10.00
C GLU A 143 -11.10 2.17 -10.44
N TRP A 144 -11.61 1.44 -11.44
CA TRP A 144 -10.93 0.24 -11.92
C TRP A 144 -9.59 0.54 -12.57
N ASN A 145 -9.46 1.67 -13.27
CA ASN A 145 -8.20 2.05 -13.91
C ASN A 145 -7.13 2.30 -12.85
N THR A 146 -7.48 3.00 -11.76
CA THR A 146 -6.57 3.24 -10.63
C THR A 146 -6.26 1.96 -9.87
N ILE A 147 -7.22 1.05 -9.67
CA ILE A 147 -6.97 -0.28 -9.05
C ILE A 147 -5.99 -1.09 -9.90
N LEU A 148 -6.21 -1.19 -11.22
CA LEU A 148 -5.31 -1.91 -12.12
C LEU A 148 -3.92 -1.29 -12.16
N THR A 149 -3.85 0.05 -12.18
CA THR A 149 -2.59 0.80 -12.11
C THR A 149 -1.82 0.49 -10.81
N ALA A 150 -2.52 0.40 -9.67
CA ALA A 150 -1.91 0.03 -8.40
C ALA A 150 -1.43 -1.43 -8.39
N PHE A 151 -2.22 -2.37 -8.92
CA PHE A 151 -1.77 -3.76 -9.09
C PHE A 151 -0.55 -3.84 -9.99
N ASP A 152 -0.54 -3.15 -11.13
CA ASP A 152 0.59 -3.12 -12.06
C ASP A 152 1.87 -2.68 -11.34
N PHE A 153 1.80 -1.62 -10.54
CA PHE A 153 2.93 -1.16 -9.72
C PHE A 153 3.43 -2.23 -8.75
N PHE A 154 2.55 -2.84 -7.95
CA PHE A 154 2.96 -3.87 -6.97
C PHE A 154 3.47 -5.17 -7.62
N LEU A 155 3.18 -5.39 -8.90
CA LEU A 155 3.67 -6.53 -9.67
C LEU A 155 4.99 -6.25 -10.40
N MET A 156 5.44 -4.99 -10.47
CA MET A 156 6.76 -4.64 -11.01
C MET A 156 7.88 -5.20 -10.13
N ASP A 157 9.05 -5.42 -10.73
CA ASP A 157 10.17 -6.02 -10.02
C ASP A 157 10.74 -5.06 -8.95
N GLY A 158 11.11 -5.62 -7.81
CA GLY A 158 11.64 -4.87 -6.65
C GLY A 158 10.56 -4.23 -5.77
N VAL A 159 9.31 -4.10 -6.26
CA VAL A 159 8.23 -3.43 -5.50
C VAL A 159 7.67 -4.35 -4.43
N TRP A 160 7.33 -5.60 -4.76
CA TRP A 160 6.78 -6.53 -3.77
C TRP A 160 7.82 -6.98 -2.75
N GLU A 161 9.08 -7.09 -3.16
CA GLU A 161 10.23 -7.34 -2.29
C GLU A 161 10.36 -6.19 -1.26
N ALA A 162 10.23 -4.94 -1.69
CA ALA A 162 10.23 -3.78 -0.81
C ALA A 162 9.05 -3.79 0.18
N VAL A 163 7.83 -4.11 -0.29
CA VAL A 163 6.64 -4.22 0.58
C VAL A 163 6.85 -5.31 1.64
N SER A 164 7.34 -6.48 1.22
CA SER A 164 7.58 -7.62 2.12
C SER A 164 8.64 -7.27 3.17
N PHE A 165 9.76 -6.68 2.74
CA PHE A 165 10.83 -6.24 3.61
C PHE A 165 10.36 -5.20 4.64
N VAL A 166 9.63 -4.17 4.21
CA VAL A 166 9.08 -3.16 5.12
C VAL A 166 8.07 -3.80 6.07
N GLY A 167 7.18 -4.68 5.59
CA GLY A 167 6.21 -5.37 6.44
C GLY A 167 6.88 -6.19 7.55
N GLU A 168 7.94 -6.93 7.23
CA GLU A 168 8.74 -7.66 8.22
C GLU A 168 9.43 -6.72 9.21
N MET A 169 9.98 -5.60 8.72
CA MET A 169 10.60 -4.59 9.56
C MET A 169 9.60 -4.00 10.55
N LEU A 170 8.38 -3.67 10.12
CA LEU A 170 7.32 -3.17 11.00
C LEU A 170 6.92 -4.21 12.05
N ALA A 171 6.79 -5.48 11.65
CA ALA A 171 6.47 -6.56 12.57
C ALA A 171 7.54 -6.73 13.67
N LYS A 172 8.82 -6.55 13.33
CA LYS A 172 9.94 -6.58 14.29
C LYS A 172 9.88 -5.42 15.30
N HIS A 173 9.33 -4.28 14.91
CA HIS A 173 9.21 -3.07 15.74
C HIS A 173 7.81 -2.91 16.36
N LYS A 174 6.98 -3.96 16.39
CA LYS A 174 5.57 -3.87 16.82
C LYS A 174 5.34 -3.29 18.22
N ASN A 175 6.37 -3.33 19.08
CA ASN A 175 6.30 -2.82 20.45
C ASN A 175 6.88 -1.39 20.60
N ASP A 176 7.38 -0.79 19.53
CA ASP A 176 8.13 0.47 19.58
C ASP A 176 7.23 1.71 19.39
N GLY A 177 5.91 1.50 19.24
CA GLY A 177 4.91 2.55 19.03
C GLY A 177 4.88 3.11 17.61
N GLY A 178 6.03 3.19 16.92
CA GLY A 178 6.11 3.58 15.52
C GLY A 178 7.51 3.50 14.94
N VAL A 179 7.61 3.56 13.61
CA VAL A 179 8.90 3.54 12.88
C VAL A 179 8.97 4.76 11.97
N SER A 180 10.03 5.55 12.12
CA SER A 180 10.20 6.79 11.33
C SER A 180 10.47 6.53 9.85
N HIS A 181 10.06 7.46 8.98
CA HIS A 181 10.39 7.41 7.55
C HIS A 181 11.90 7.35 7.33
N ALA A 182 12.70 8.12 8.08
CA ALA A 182 14.15 8.12 7.97
C ALA A 182 14.76 6.74 8.26
N GLN A 183 14.28 6.06 9.31
CA GLN A 183 14.73 4.71 9.65
C GLN A 183 14.32 3.68 8.58
N LEU A 184 13.06 3.73 8.12
CA LEU A 184 12.57 2.85 7.05
C LEU A 184 13.39 3.02 5.77
N PHE A 185 13.60 4.27 5.36
CA PHE A 185 14.29 4.61 4.12
C PHE A 185 15.77 4.24 4.16
N ASP A 186 16.48 4.51 5.27
CA ASP A 186 17.88 4.12 5.46
C ASP A 186 18.09 2.61 5.31
N GLN A 187 17.16 1.81 5.84
CA GLN A 187 17.23 0.34 5.72
C GLN A 187 16.85 -0.15 4.32
N LEU A 188 15.84 0.48 3.70
CA LEU A 188 15.38 0.14 2.37
C LEU A 188 16.48 0.40 1.31
N CYS A 189 17.22 1.49 1.42
CA CYS A 189 18.30 1.86 0.50
C CYS A 189 19.49 0.87 0.50
N LYS A 190 19.59 0.02 1.53
CA LYS A 190 20.68 -0.96 1.69
C LYS A 190 20.34 -2.32 1.08
N GLN A 191 19.10 -2.51 0.63
CA GLN A 191 18.67 -3.77 0.04
C GLN A 191 19.12 -3.88 -1.42
N ASP A 192 19.39 -5.11 -1.87
CA ASP A 192 19.83 -5.42 -3.22
C ASP A 192 18.79 -5.06 -4.29
N PHE A 193 17.51 -5.20 -3.98
CA PHE A 193 16.39 -4.83 -4.84
C PHE A 193 16.15 -3.31 -4.94
N TYR A 194 16.84 -2.47 -4.17
CA TYR A 194 16.54 -1.03 -4.10
C TYR A 194 16.67 -0.32 -5.45
N ALA A 195 17.69 -0.67 -6.25
CA ALA A 195 17.86 -0.09 -7.58
C ALA A 195 16.69 -0.42 -8.52
N MET A 196 16.15 -1.64 -8.42
CA MET A 196 14.97 -2.06 -9.18
C MET A 196 13.71 -1.35 -8.70
N LEU A 197 13.53 -1.17 -7.38
CA LEU A 197 12.45 -0.36 -6.82
C LEU A 197 12.46 1.06 -7.39
N CYS A 198 13.62 1.73 -7.42
CA CYS A 198 13.74 3.08 -7.98
C CYS A 198 13.34 3.14 -9.46
N ALA A 199 13.80 2.18 -10.27
CA ALA A 199 13.44 2.09 -11.68
C ALA A 199 11.93 1.85 -11.88
N SER A 200 11.33 0.98 -11.07
CA SER A 200 9.89 0.70 -11.08
C SER A 200 9.06 1.92 -10.68
N MET A 201 9.49 2.69 -9.68
CA MET A 201 8.86 3.95 -9.27
C MET A 201 8.91 5.02 -10.39
N GLU A 202 10.06 5.17 -11.05
CA GLU A 202 10.19 6.10 -12.18
C GLU A 202 9.29 5.69 -13.34
N ASN A 203 9.29 4.41 -13.70
CA ASN A 203 8.44 3.86 -14.75
C ASN A 203 6.95 4.07 -14.43
N PHE A 204 6.54 3.79 -13.20
CA PHE A 204 5.16 4.00 -12.73
C PHE A 204 4.71 5.46 -12.89
N LEU A 205 5.52 6.42 -12.43
CA LEU A 205 5.20 7.84 -12.55
C LEU A 205 5.08 8.29 -14.01
N ASN A 206 5.97 7.81 -14.87
CA ASN A 206 5.96 8.12 -16.30
C ASN A 206 4.75 7.52 -17.04
N GLN A 207 4.27 6.36 -16.60
CA GLN A 207 3.07 5.74 -17.16
C GLN A 207 1.78 6.43 -16.72
N ARG A 208 1.73 6.92 -15.48
CA ARG A 208 0.52 7.53 -14.89
C ARG A 208 0.37 9.01 -15.20
N TYR A 209 1.47 9.78 -15.20
CA TYR A 209 1.43 11.24 -15.26
C TYR A 209 2.06 11.81 -16.54
N PRO A 210 1.54 12.94 -17.07
CA PRO A 210 0.41 13.72 -16.56
C PRO A 210 -0.92 12.99 -16.70
N LEU A 211 -1.86 13.30 -15.80
CA LEU A 211 -3.21 12.76 -15.91
C LEU A 211 -3.91 13.32 -17.15
N SER A 212 -4.52 12.44 -17.92
CA SER A 212 -5.33 12.77 -19.09
C SER A 212 -6.60 11.94 -19.09
N LYS A 213 -7.59 12.33 -19.91
CA LYS A 213 -8.80 11.53 -20.05
C LYS A 213 -8.46 10.16 -20.64
N GLU A 214 -7.53 10.13 -21.58
CA GLU A 214 -7.08 8.96 -22.32
C GLU A 214 -6.38 7.96 -21.41
N THR A 215 -5.49 8.42 -20.53
CA THR A 215 -4.77 7.54 -19.60
C THR A 215 -5.64 7.00 -18.45
N LEU A 216 -6.73 7.71 -18.12
CA LEU A 216 -7.67 7.33 -17.06
C LEU A 216 -8.87 6.52 -17.54
N LYS A 217 -9.14 6.49 -18.85
CA LYS A 217 -10.29 5.80 -19.41
C LYS A 217 -10.02 4.30 -19.47
N LEU A 218 -10.95 3.52 -18.93
CA LEU A 218 -11.10 2.11 -19.23
C LEU A 218 -12.21 1.94 -20.26
N ASP A 219 -11.90 1.21 -21.33
CA ASP A 219 -12.86 0.74 -22.30
C ASP A 219 -13.25 -0.70 -21.92
N PHE A 220 -14.52 -0.87 -21.54
CA PHE A 220 -15.14 -2.16 -21.27
C PHE A 220 -15.96 -2.62 -22.47
#